data_AF-A0AAV5F1K6-F1
#
_entry.id   AF-A0AAV5F1K6-F1
#
_cell.length_a   1.000
_cell.length_b   1.000
_cell.length_c   1.000
_cell.angle_alpha   90.00
_cell.angle_beta   90.00
_cell.angle_gamma   90.00
#
_symmetry.space_group_name_H-M   'P 1'
#
loop_
_entity.id
_entity.type
_entity.pdbx_description
1 polymer ?
#
loop_
_entity_poly.entity_id
_entity_poly.type
_entity_poly.pdbx_seq_one_letter_code
_entity_poly.pdbx_strand_id
1 'polypeptide(L)'
;MVGATVGGLLARQRRGELTRLNDQLRQINAALRRQAKIESYAPTLSYAPVGSKIQESDVIVDPQKERLIAYLRSGKNHLRNQAPDKAFPEFKAALDLAQSLSDHVEEKKAARGLGASLQRQGKYKEAIKYHSMVLNISKMTGEDSGVTEAYGAIADCYTELGELEKAGEFYDKYIARLQND
;
A
#
# COMPACT_ATOMS: atom_id res chain seq x y z
N MET A 1 -2.54 -20.60 10.51
CA MET A 1 -2.86 -19.48 11.44
C MET A 1 -1.66 -18.56 11.71
N VAL A 2 -0.68 -18.49 10.79
CA VAL A 2 0.61 -17.78 11.02
C VAL A 2 0.72 -16.47 10.21
N GLY A 3 -0.06 -16.30 9.14
CA GLY A 3 0.02 -15.10 8.28
C GLY A 3 -0.51 -13.79 8.90
N ALA A 4 -1.44 -13.87 9.87
CA ALA A 4 -2.00 -12.68 10.51
C ALA A 4 -1.09 -12.06 11.58
N THR A 5 -0.18 -12.86 12.17
CA THR A 5 0.72 -12.40 13.24
C THR A 5 1.99 -11.76 12.69
N VAL A 6 2.56 -12.29 11.58
CA VAL A 6 3.77 -11.75 10.95
C VAL A 6 3.53 -10.37 10.37
N GLY A 7 2.41 -10.15 9.66
CA GLY A 7 2.04 -8.82 9.16
C GLY A 7 1.80 -7.79 10.27
N GLY A 8 1.28 -8.23 11.42
CA GLY A 8 1.06 -7.37 12.59
C GLY A 8 2.37 -6.99 13.31
N LEU A 9 3.31 -7.93 13.42
CA LEU A 9 4.64 -7.70 13.99
C LEU A 9 5.48 -6.79 13.11
N LEU A 10 5.53 -7.05 11.80
CA LEU A 10 6.23 -6.22 10.83
C LEU A 10 5.64 -4.80 10.76
N ALA A 11 4.31 -4.67 10.83
CA ALA A 11 3.66 -3.36 10.90
C ALA A 11 4.00 -2.59 12.19
N ARG A 12 4.12 -3.29 13.34
CA ARG A 12 4.57 -2.69 14.60
C ARG A 12 6.03 -2.27 14.54
N GLN A 13 6.89 -3.09 13.92
CA GLN A 13 8.30 -2.77 13.71
C GLN A 13 8.47 -1.54 12.82
N ARG A 14 7.77 -1.49 11.67
CA ARG A 14 7.76 -0.30 10.78
C ARG A 14 7.24 0.95 11.48
N ARG A 15 6.21 0.84 12.33
CA ARG A 15 5.76 1.97 13.17
C ARG A 15 6.83 2.43 14.15
N GLY A 16 7.53 1.49 14.79
CA GLY A 16 8.64 1.78 15.70
C GLY A 16 9.81 2.49 15.01
N GLU A 17 10.19 2.02 13.83
CA GLU A 17 11.22 2.65 13.00
C GLU A 17 10.79 4.05 12.54
N LEU A 18 9.54 4.21 12.08
CA LEU A 18 8.97 5.52 11.73
C LEU A 18 8.98 6.49 12.92
N THR A 19 8.61 6.03 14.12
CA THR A 19 8.66 6.88 15.32
C THR A 19 10.09 7.32 15.64
N ARG A 20 11.07 6.40 15.55
CA ARG A 20 12.48 6.73 15.77
C ARG A 20 13.01 7.71 14.74
N LEU A 21 12.70 7.49 13.46
CA LEU A 21 13.13 8.39 12.37
C LEU A 21 12.55 9.79 12.55
N ASN A 22 11.29 9.89 12.98
CA ASN A 22 10.62 11.15 13.24
C ASN A 22 11.25 11.89 14.43
N ASP A 23 11.60 11.17 15.50
CA ASP A 23 12.31 11.74 16.64
C ASP A 23 13.73 12.21 16.26
N GLN A 24 14.45 11.45 15.43
CA GLN A 24 15.74 11.88 14.87
C GLN A 24 15.59 13.15 14.02
N LEU A 25 14.57 13.21 13.16
CA LEU A 25 14.30 14.39 12.34
C LEU A 25 14.02 15.62 13.20
N ARG A 26 13.28 15.45 14.31
CA ARG A 26 13.03 16.51 15.30
C ARG A 26 14.32 16.98 15.97
N GLN A 27 15.21 16.06 16.34
CA GLN A 27 16.51 16.41 16.92
C GLN A 27 17.39 17.18 15.92
N ILE A 28 17.46 16.72 14.67
CA ILE A 28 18.19 17.41 13.59
C ILE A 28 17.62 18.82 13.38
N ASN A 29 16.30 18.96 13.28
CA ASN A 29 15.65 20.26 13.14
C ASN A 29 15.92 21.18 14.33
N ALA A 30 15.97 20.66 15.55
CA ALA A 30 16.33 21.43 16.75
C ALA A 30 17.81 21.86 16.72
N ALA A 31 18.71 21.00 16.28
CA ALA A 31 20.13 21.30 16.13
C ALA A 31 20.38 22.37 15.05
N LEU A 32 19.73 22.24 13.88
CA LEU A 32 19.77 23.22 12.80
C LEU A 32 19.25 24.60 13.26
N ARG A 33 18.19 24.65 14.07
CA ARG A 33 17.72 25.92 14.66
C ARG A 33 18.71 26.53 15.64
N ARG A 34 19.41 25.72 16.43
CA ARG A 34 20.48 26.22 17.32
C ARG A 34 21.63 26.79 16.49
N GLN A 35 22.03 26.11 15.41
CA GLN A 35 23.03 26.61 14.47
C GLN A 35 22.57 27.91 13.80
N ALA A 36 21.34 27.98 13.25
CA ALA A 36 20.79 29.19 12.64
C ALA A 36 20.56 30.34 13.63
N LYS A 37 20.45 30.06 14.94
CA LYS A 37 20.38 31.09 15.99
C LYS A 37 21.77 31.60 16.40
N ILE A 38 22.82 30.82 16.11
CA ILE A 38 24.23 31.20 16.29
C ILE A 38 24.76 31.93 15.04
N GLU A 39 24.26 31.59 13.84
CA GLU A 39 24.57 32.26 12.57
C GLU A 39 23.44 33.22 12.18
N SER A 40 23.56 34.46 12.61
CA SER A 40 22.67 35.56 12.23
C SER A 40 22.72 35.88 10.72
N TYR A 41 22.03 35.14 9.84
CA TYR A 41 21.59 35.66 8.52
C TYR A 41 20.62 34.73 7.75
N ALA A 42 19.35 34.60 8.17
CA ALA A 42 18.28 34.10 7.29
C ALA A 42 16.88 34.56 7.77
N PRO A 43 16.50 35.84 7.56
CA PRO A 43 15.26 36.41 8.12
C PRO A 43 13.97 35.90 7.46
N THR A 44 14.03 35.13 6.38
CA THR A 44 12.86 34.65 5.62
C THR A 44 12.43 33.22 5.95
N LEU A 45 13.21 32.47 6.72
CA LEU A 45 12.86 31.10 7.12
C LEU A 45 12.08 31.11 8.44
N SER A 46 10.75 31.24 8.33
CA SER A 46 9.84 31.01 9.47
C SER A 46 9.71 29.50 9.73
N TYR A 47 10.51 28.99 10.67
CA TYR A 47 10.36 27.61 11.14
C TYR A 47 9.33 27.54 12.28
N ALA A 48 8.28 26.75 12.10
CA ALA A 48 7.24 26.52 13.10
C ALA A 48 7.83 26.04 14.45
N PRO A 49 7.51 26.65 15.60
CA PRO A 49 8.17 26.42 16.88
C PRO A 49 8.09 24.95 17.35
N VAL A 50 9.13 24.45 18.04
CA VAL A 50 9.27 23.02 18.47
C VAL A 50 8.20 22.57 19.48
N GLY A 51 7.33 23.48 19.95
CA GLY A 51 6.27 23.20 20.92
C GLY A 51 4.86 23.12 20.34
N SER A 52 4.64 23.53 19.09
CA SER A 52 3.35 23.27 18.46
C SER A 52 3.34 21.81 18.07
N LYS A 53 2.54 20.99 18.77
CA LYS A 53 1.96 19.80 18.14
C LYS A 53 1.35 20.33 16.85
N ILE A 54 2.01 20.08 15.72
CA ILE A 54 1.39 20.14 14.40
C ILE A 54 0.17 19.25 14.58
N GLN A 55 -1.01 19.87 14.66
CA GLN A 55 -2.23 19.08 14.74
C GLN A 55 -2.24 18.20 13.48
N GLU A 56 -2.84 17.02 13.48
CA GLU A 56 -2.92 16.22 12.23
C GLU A 56 -3.52 17.04 11.07
N SER A 57 -4.28 18.10 11.37
CA SER A 57 -4.78 19.12 10.44
C SER A 57 -3.71 20.01 9.80
N ASP A 58 -2.53 20.13 10.39
CA ASP A 58 -1.41 20.95 9.90
C ASP A 58 -0.43 20.14 9.04
N VAL A 59 -0.63 18.83 8.91
CA VAL A 59 0.04 18.02 7.88
C VAL A 59 -0.62 18.40 6.55
N ILE A 60 0.15 19.03 5.65
CA ILE A 60 -0.29 19.26 4.27
C ILE A 60 -0.38 17.89 3.59
N VAL A 61 -1.49 17.20 3.77
CA VAL A 61 -1.83 15.99 3.03
C VAL A 61 -2.38 16.48 1.70
N ASP A 62 -1.75 16.08 0.60
CA ASP A 62 -2.27 16.32 -0.74
C ASP A 62 -3.75 15.86 -0.78
N PRO A 63 -4.72 16.74 -1.09
CA PRO A 63 -6.13 16.38 -1.16
C PRO A 63 -6.40 15.18 -2.07
N GLN A 64 -5.58 14.98 -3.11
CA GLN A 64 -5.66 13.82 -3.99
C GLN A 64 -5.22 12.54 -3.26
N LYS A 65 -4.16 12.61 -2.45
CA LYS A 65 -3.69 11.47 -1.65
C LYS A 65 -4.68 11.09 -0.55
N GLU A 66 -5.36 12.06 0.06
CA GLU A 66 -6.43 11.77 1.03
C GLU A 66 -7.61 11.05 0.38
N ARG A 67 -8.07 11.54 -0.78
CA ARG A 67 -9.14 10.89 -1.56
C ARG A 67 -8.77 9.47 -1.98
N LEU A 68 -7.53 9.26 -2.41
CA LEU A 68 -7.01 7.94 -2.75
C LEU A 68 -7.13 6.96 -1.58
N ILE A 69 -6.66 7.38 -0.40
CA ILE A 69 -6.73 6.56 0.82
C ILE A 69 -8.19 6.30 1.21
N ALA A 70 -9.08 7.28 1.03
CA ALA A 70 -10.50 7.14 1.30
C ALA A 70 -11.16 6.09 0.39
N TYR A 71 -10.92 6.13 -0.93
CA TYR A 71 -11.41 5.12 -1.87
C TYR A 71 -10.91 3.71 -1.52
N LEU A 72 -9.62 3.55 -1.19
CA LEU A 72 -9.07 2.27 -0.76
C LEU A 72 -9.71 1.75 0.53
N ARG A 73 -10.04 2.64 1.47
CA ARG A 73 -10.72 2.29 2.73
C ARG A 73 -12.17 1.89 2.47
N SER A 74 -12.88 2.66 1.65
CA SER A 74 -14.26 2.40 1.24
C SER A 74 -14.38 1.06 0.53
N GLY A 75 -13.56 0.80 -0.48
CA GLY A 75 -13.53 -0.48 -1.20
C GLY A 75 -13.28 -1.67 -0.29
N LYS A 76 -12.34 -1.55 0.67
CA LYS A 76 -12.09 -2.60 1.68
C LYS A 76 -13.31 -2.83 2.58
N ASN A 77 -13.99 -1.78 3.00
CA ASN A 77 -15.20 -1.90 3.81
C ASN A 77 -16.32 -2.61 3.04
N HIS A 78 -16.52 -2.27 1.76
CA HIS A 78 -17.48 -2.96 0.90
C HIS A 78 -17.15 -4.45 0.72
N LEU A 79 -15.88 -4.81 0.54
CA LEU A 79 -15.48 -6.22 0.56
C LEU A 79 -15.79 -6.87 1.91
N ARG A 80 -15.45 -6.25 3.04
CA ARG A 80 -15.79 -6.84 4.36
C ARG A 80 -17.29 -7.07 4.54
N ASN A 81 -18.12 -6.22 3.96
CA ASN A 81 -19.58 -6.32 3.98
C ASN A 81 -20.17 -7.16 2.84
N GLN A 82 -19.35 -7.97 2.16
CA GLN A 82 -19.79 -8.88 1.08
C GLN A 82 -20.50 -8.16 -0.09
N ALA A 83 -20.15 -6.90 -0.36
CA ALA A 83 -20.65 -6.10 -1.49
C ALA A 83 -19.53 -5.88 -2.53
N PRO A 84 -19.12 -6.91 -3.28
CA PRO A 84 -18.00 -6.80 -4.23
C PRO A 84 -18.34 -5.94 -5.47
N ASP A 85 -19.62 -5.78 -5.78
CA ASP A 85 -20.16 -4.89 -6.81
C ASP A 85 -19.88 -3.42 -6.48
N LYS A 86 -20.01 -3.04 -5.21
CA LYS A 86 -19.70 -1.68 -4.71
C LYS A 86 -18.21 -1.47 -4.46
N ALA A 87 -17.48 -2.52 -4.11
CA ALA A 87 -16.03 -2.43 -3.89
C ALA A 87 -15.26 -2.13 -5.17
N PHE A 88 -15.68 -2.70 -6.30
CA PHE A 88 -15.01 -2.54 -7.58
C PHE A 88 -14.85 -1.07 -8.02
N PRO A 89 -15.91 -0.24 -8.11
CA PRO A 89 -15.77 1.15 -8.53
C PRO A 89 -14.88 1.98 -7.59
N GLU A 90 -14.92 1.72 -6.28
CA GLU A 90 -14.06 2.38 -5.29
C GLU A 90 -12.57 2.07 -5.56
N PHE A 91 -12.23 0.78 -5.76
CA PHE A 91 -10.85 0.43 -6.11
C PHE A 91 -10.45 0.90 -7.50
N LYS A 92 -11.39 1.04 -8.44
CA LYS A 92 -11.11 1.58 -9.77
C LYS A 92 -10.75 3.06 -9.69
N ALA A 93 -11.53 3.85 -8.94
CA ALA A 93 -11.22 5.25 -8.68
C ALA A 93 -9.87 5.42 -7.95
N ALA A 94 -9.57 4.54 -6.98
CA ALA A 94 -8.27 4.51 -6.33
C ALA A 94 -7.13 4.20 -7.31
N LEU A 95 -7.31 3.24 -8.23
CA LEU A 95 -6.29 2.88 -9.20
C LEU A 95 -5.95 4.06 -10.12
N ASP A 96 -6.99 4.68 -10.70
CA ASP A 96 -6.81 5.78 -11.65
C ASP A 96 -6.10 6.98 -10.98
N LEU A 97 -6.44 7.26 -9.72
CA LEU A 97 -5.80 8.32 -8.95
C LEU A 97 -4.35 7.99 -8.58
N ALA A 98 -4.07 6.75 -8.15
CA ALA A 98 -2.72 6.30 -7.85
C ALA A 98 -1.80 6.39 -9.08
N GLN A 99 -2.32 6.04 -10.27
CA GLN A 99 -1.59 6.18 -11.53
C GLN A 99 -1.30 7.65 -11.86
N SER A 100 -2.28 8.54 -11.69
CA SER A 100 -2.07 9.97 -11.92
C SER A 100 -1.03 10.59 -10.99
N LEU A 101 -0.91 10.05 -9.77
CA LEU A 101 0.07 10.46 -8.76
C LEU A 101 1.41 9.73 -8.91
N SER A 102 1.52 8.76 -9.82
CA SER A 102 2.65 7.84 -9.94
C SER A 102 2.99 7.13 -8.62
N ASP A 103 1.99 6.87 -7.77
CA ASP A 103 2.14 6.17 -6.48
C ASP A 103 1.95 4.66 -6.68
N HIS A 104 3.01 4.00 -7.11
CA HIS A 104 3.00 2.56 -7.41
C HIS A 104 2.65 1.66 -6.22
N VAL A 105 2.86 2.13 -4.99
CA VAL A 105 2.49 1.37 -3.78
C VAL A 105 0.97 1.32 -3.64
N GLU A 106 0.30 2.46 -3.81
CA GLU A 106 -1.17 2.50 -3.78
C GLU A 106 -1.79 1.90 -5.04
N GLU A 107 -1.12 1.99 -6.19
CA GLU A 107 -1.53 1.33 -7.44
C GLU A 107 -1.65 -0.19 -7.24
N LYS A 108 -0.63 -0.84 -6.65
CA LYS A 108 -0.69 -2.27 -6.32
C LYS A 108 -1.80 -2.61 -5.34
N LYS A 109 -2.06 -1.77 -4.34
CA LYS A 109 -3.15 -1.99 -3.37
C LYS A 109 -4.53 -1.91 -4.05
N ALA A 110 -4.72 -0.95 -4.95
CA ALA A 110 -5.94 -0.80 -5.72
C ALA A 110 -6.15 -1.98 -6.68
N ALA A 111 -5.12 -2.38 -7.42
CA ALA A 111 -5.15 -3.52 -8.33
C ALA A 111 -5.52 -4.83 -7.59
N ARG A 112 -4.90 -5.10 -6.44
CA ARG A 112 -5.27 -6.25 -5.59
C ARG A 112 -6.73 -6.18 -5.13
N GLY A 113 -7.23 -5.00 -4.78
CA GLY A 113 -8.62 -4.79 -4.40
C GLY A 113 -9.60 -5.07 -5.56
N LEU A 114 -9.27 -4.66 -6.78
CA LEU A 114 -10.03 -4.97 -8.00
C LEU A 114 -10.04 -6.48 -8.27
N GLY A 115 -8.88 -7.13 -8.21
CA GLY A 115 -8.77 -8.58 -8.35
C GLY A 115 -9.63 -9.34 -7.34
N ALA A 116 -9.55 -8.97 -6.06
CA ALA A 116 -10.38 -9.56 -5.00
C ALA A 116 -11.88 -9.31 -5.20
N SER A 117 -12.27 -8.14 -5.70
CA SER A 117 -13.67 -7.81 -6.00
C SER A 117 -14.21 -8.70 -7.12
N LEU A 118 -13.43 -8.92 -8.17
CA LEU A 118 -13.79 -9.76 -9.30
C LEU A 118 -13.81 -11.25 -8.94
N GLN A 119 -12.87 -11.73 -8.11
CA GLN A 119 -12.89 -13.10 -7.59
C GLN A 119 -14.20 -13.40 -6.87
N ARG A 120 -14.67 -12.49 -6.01
CA ARG A 120 -15.95 -12.66 -5.30
C ARG A 120 -17.18 -12.57 -6.19
N GLN A 121 -17.05 -12.05 -7.40
CA GLN A 121 -18.09 -12.06 -8.43
C GLN A 121 -17.98 -13.27 -9.37
N GLY A 122 -17.03 -14.18 -9.18
CA GLY A 122 -16.76 -15.31 -10.07
C GLY A 122 -16.10 -14.92 -11.40
N LYS A 123 -15.60 -13.68 -11.53
CA LYS A 123 -14.97 -13.16 -12.76
C LYS A 123 -13.47 -13.43 -12.76
N TYR A 124 -13.09 -14.70 -12.69
CA TYR A 124 -11.70 -15.11 -12.45
C TYR A 124 -10.71 -14.67 -13.53
N LYS A 125 -11.08 -14.72 -14.82
CA LYS A 125 -10.22 -14.27 -15.93
C LYS A 125 -9.87 -12.78 -15.83
N GLU A 126 -10.82 -11.95 -15.39
CA GLU A 126 -10.58 -10.52 -15.18
C GLU A 126 -9.76 -10.28 -13.91
N ALA A 127 -10.02 -11.03 -12.85
CA ALA A 127 -9.25 -10.95 -11.61
C ALA A 127 -7.76 -11.24 -11.82
N ILE A 128 -7.44 -12.26 -12.64
CA ILE A 128 -6.06 -12.61 -13.00
C ILE A 128 -5.33 -11.41 -13.63
N LYS A 129 -5.99 -10.59 -14.44
CA LYS A 129 -5.37 -9.41 -15.05
C LYS A 129 -4.91 -8.40 -13.99
N TYR A 130 -5.75 -8.13 -13.00
CA TYR A 130 -5.44 -7.18 -11.94
C TYR A 130 -4.41 -7.72 -10.93
N HIS A 131 -4.45 -9.01 -10.61
CA HIS A 131 -3.40 -9.61 -9.78
C HIS A 131 -2.06 -9.67 -10.53
N SER A 132 -2.09 -9.93 -11.85
CA SER A 132 -0.89 -9.90 -12.69
C SER A 132 -0.31 -8.48 -12.83
N MET A 133 -1.16 -7.44 -12.77
CA MET A 133 -0.71 -6.06 -12.71
C MET A 133 0.14 -5.79 -11.46
N VAL A 134 -0.19 -6.37 -10.30
CA VAL A 134 0.64 -6.27 -9.08
C VAL A 134 2.05 -6.83 -9.34
N LEU A 135 2.14 -8.00 -9.98
CA LEU A 135 3.43 -8.62 -10.34
C LEU A 135 4.23 -7.74 -11.30
N ASN A 136 3.57 -7.16 -12.31
CA ASN A 136 4.22 -6.29 -13.29
C ASN A 136 4.76 -5.01 -12.64
N ILE A 137 3.98 -4.36 -11.77
CA ILE A 137 4.43 -3.16 -11.05
C ILE A 137 5.61 -3.50 -10.14
N SER A 138 5.57 -4.62 -9.42
CA SER A 138 6.70 -5.08 -8.61
C SER A 138 7.96 -5.30 -9.43
N LYS A 139 7.83 -5.94 -10.61
CA LYS A 139 8.97 -6.11 -11.52
C LYS A 139 9.54 -4.78 -12.02
N MET A 140 8.70 -3.79 -12.30
CA MET A 140 9.13 -2.47 -12.77
C MET A 140 9.79 -1.64 -11.68
N THR A 141 9.29 -1.73 -10.45
CA THR A 141 9.75 -0.88 -9.32
C THR A 141 10.85 -1.53 -8.49
N GLY A 142 11.05 -2.85 -8.61
CA GLY A 142 11.92 -3.63 -7.72
C GLY A 142 11.36 -3.77 -6.30
N GLU A 143 10.09 -3.39 -6.08
CA GLU A 143 9.45 -3.44 -4.77
C GLU A 143 8.46 -4.60 -4.70
N ASP A 144 8.80 -5.58 -3.88
CA ASP A 144 8.15 -6.89 -3.88
C ASP A 144 6.87 -6.98 -3.03
N SER A 145 6.41 -5.89 -2.41
CA SER A 145 5.19 -5.95 -1.60
C SER A 145 3.98 -6.43 -2.42
N GLY A 146 3.29 -7.43 -1.87
CA GLY A 146 2.09 -8.01 -2.47
C GLY A 146 2.35 -9.07 -3.55
N VAL A 147 3.60 -9.35 -3.92
CA VAL A 147 3.94 -10.38 -4.93
C VAL A 147 3.49 -11.78 -4.49
N THR A 148 3.83 -12.16 -3.25
CA THR A 148 3.43 -13.47 -2.68
C THR A 148 1.91 -13.63 -2.69
N GLU A 149 1.16 -12.63 -2.21
CA GLU A 149 -0.31 -12.66 -2.24
C GLU A 149 -0.88 -12.74 -3.67
N ALA A 150 -0.27 -12.02 -4.63
CA ALA A 150 -0.73 -12.03 -6.02
C ALA A 150 -0.54 -13.40 -6.69
N TYR A 151 0.58 -14.11 -6.43
CA TYR A 151 0.77 -15.47 -6.94
C TYR A 151 -0.30 -16.43 -6.41
N GLY A 152 -0.56 -16.41 -5.10
CA GLY A 152 -1.61 -17.24 -4.51
C GLY A 152 -2.99 -16.92 -5.08
N ALA A 153 -3.33 -15.63 -5.22
CA ALA A 153 -4.63 -15.23 -5.76
C ALA A 153 -4.81 -15.60 -7.24
N ILE A 154 -3.75 -15.55 -8.05
CA ILE A 154 -3.80 -16.01 -9.44
C ILE A 154 -3.96 -17.54 -9.49
N ALA A 155 -3.24 -18.27 -8.64
CA ALA A 155 -3.38 -19.72 -8.54
C ALA A 155 -4.82 -20.12 -8.18
N ASP A 156 -5.41 -19.46 -7.17
CA ASP A 156 -6.82 -19.66 -6.79
C ASP A 156 -7.76 -19.40 -7.98
N CYS A 157 -7.53 -18.32 -8.74
CA CYS A 157 -8.34 -18.03 -9.93
C CYS A 157 -8.24 -19.13 -11.01
N TYR A 158 -7.05 -19.68 -11.25
CA TYR A 158 -6.88 -20.77 -12.22
C TYR A 158 -7.51 -22.07 -11.74
N THR A 159 -7.45 -22.36 -10.43
CA THR A 159 -8.15 -23.49 -9.82
C THR A 159 -9.65 -23.41 -10.08
N GLU A 160 -10.25 -22.25 -9.86
CA GLU A 160 -11.68 -22.02 -10.10
C GLU A 160 -12.07 -22.08 -11.58
N LEU A 161 -11.13 -21.82 -12.49
CA LEU A 161 -11.31 -21.98 -13.94
C LEU A 161 -11.10 -23.43 -14.42
N GLY A 162 -10.63 -24.33 -13.56
CA GLY A 162 -10.28 -25.71 -13.91
C GLY A 162 -8.94 -25.85 -14.65
N GLU A 163 -8.15 -24.78 -14.75
CA GLU A 163 -6.83 -24.77 -15.42
C GLU A 163 -5.73 -25.22 -14.43
N LEU A 164 -5.80 -26.49 -14.02
CA LEU A 164 -5.01 -27.01 -12.90
C LEU A 164 -3.50 -26.98 -13.12
N GLU A 165 -3.00 -27.14 -14.34
CA GLU A 165 -1.56 -27.05 -14.62
C GLU A 165 -1.04 -25.65 -14.31
N LYS A 166 -1.75 -24.61 -14.77
CA LYS A 166 -1.38 -23.21 -14.49
C LYS A 166 -1.55 -22.88 -13.01
N ALA A 167 -2.60 -23.38 -12.37
CA ALA A 167 -2.76 -23.21 -10.93
C ALA A 167 -1.54 -23.77 -10.17
N GLY A 168 -1.09 -24.98 -10.53
CA GLY A 168 0.12 -25.60 -9.99
C GLY A 168 1.36 -24.73 -10.14
N GLU A 169 1.64 -24.23 -11.35
CA GLU A 169 2.79 -23.36 -11.60
C GLU A 169 2.79 -22.09 -10.72
N PHE A 170 1.61 -21.50 -10.50
CA PHE A 170 1.48 -20.30 -9.68
C PHE A 170 1.53 -20.61 -8.18
N TYR A 171 1.00 -21.75 -7.73
CA TYR A 171 1.18 -22.21 -6.35
C TYR A 171 2.65 -22.54 -6.05
N ASP A 172 3.39 -23.16 -6.97
CA ASP A 172 4.82 -23.42 -6.77
C ASP A 172 5.60 -22.12 -6.56
N LYS A 173 5.31 -21.08 -7.36
CA LYS A 173 5.89 -19.75 -7.16
C LYS A 173 5.50 -19.12 -5.83
N TYR A 174 4.24 -19.26 -5.42
CA TYR A 174 3.76 -18.79 -4.12
C TYR A 174 4.49 -19.47 -2.95
N ILE A 175 4.60 -20.80 -2.98
CA ILE A 175 5.26 -21.59 -1.94
C ILE A 175 6.76 -21.33 -1.90
N ALA A 176 7.43 -21.32 -3.05
CA ALA A 176 8.85 -20.99 -3.13
C ALA A 176 9.15 -19.62 -2.54
N ARG A 177 8.25 -18.65 -2.72
CA ARG A 177 8.42 -17.30 -2.17
C ARG A 177 8.14 -17.25 -0.66
N LEU A 178 7.13 -17.97 -0.16
CA LEU A 178 6.88 -18.09 1.28
C LEU A 178 8.04 -18.73 2.06
N GLN A 179 8.84 -19.58 1.41
CA GLN A 179 10.01 -20.22 2.01
C GLN A 179 11.23 -19.29 2.07
N ASN A 180 11.23 -18.20 1.27
CA ASN A 180 12.34 -17.27 1.13
C ASN A 180 12.09 -15.91 1.82
N ASP A 181 10.87 -15.63 2.29
CA ASP A 181 10.48 -14.45 3.09
C ASP A 181 10.65 -14.72 4.60
#